data_AF-A0A7S8FFG8-F1
#
_entry.id   AF-A0A7S8FFG8-F1
#
_cell.length_a   1.000
_cell.length_b   1.000
_cell.length_c   1.000
_cell.angle_alpha   90.00
_cell.angle_beta   90.00
_cell.angle_gamma   90.00
#
_symmetry.space_group_name_H-M   'P 1'
#
loop_
_entity.id
_entity.type
_entity.pdbx_description
1 polymer ?
#
loop_
_entity_poly.entity_id
_entity_poly.type
_entity_poly.pdbx_seq_one_letter_code
_entity_poly.pdbx_strand_id
1 'polypeptide(L)'
;MPWVGTSSAGQFACTTASERTLKDLRIKRKGQPVFVLGHVLARQEQEAIFEVFNDRLAVVKFHDGGLVGYDPRELLLPTDIDEHGVPYFEIRPCRSCEILFPLTMEECDSDQEPDRCPDCMM
;
A
#
# COMPACT_ATOMS: atom_id res chain seq x y z
N MET A 1 24.47 -13.44 27.43
CA MET A 1 23.84 -12.26 26.81
C MET A 1 24.93 -11.28 26.42
N PRO A 2 24.86 -10.68 25.22
CA PRO A 2 24.26 -9.34 25.11
C PRO A 2 23.02 -9.33 24.21
N TRP A 3 22.19 -8.32 24.44
CA TRP A 3 20.89 -8.05 23.83
C TRP A 3 21.12 -7.24 22.56
N VAL A 4 20.74 -7.77 21.40
CA VAL A 4 20.55 -6.98 20.17
C VAL A 4 19.09 -7.16 19.78
N GLY A 5 18.30 -6.13 20.09
CA GLY A 5 17.03 -5.91 19.42
C GLY A 5 17.36 -5.45 18.01
N THR A 6 16.96 -6.23 17.01
CA THR A 6 16.68 -5.69 15.69
C THR A 6 15.24 -6.02 15.42
N SER A 7 14.42 -4.97 15.38
CA SER A 7 13.06 -4.99 14.86
C SER A 7 13.10 -5.65 13.49
N SER A 8 12.72 -6.92 13.41
CA SER A 8 12.39 -7.53 12.13
C SER A 8 11.01 -6.99 11.77
N ALA A 9 10.97 -5.74 11.31
CA ALA A 9 9.90 -5.26 10.45
C ALA A 9 9.91 -6.23 9.27
N GLY A 10 8.93 -7.14 9.27
CA GLY A 10 8.85 -8.19 8.27
C GLY A 10 8.89 -7.55 6.89
N GLN A 11 9.72 -8.08 5.99
CA GLN A 11 9.74 -7.67 4.59
C GLN A 11 8.34 -7.83 4.02
N PHE A 12 7.61 -6.70 3.97
CA PHE A 12 6.32 -6.58 3.32
C PHE A 12 6.53 -6.92 1.84
N ALA A 13 5.56 -7.61 1.25
CA ALA A 13 5.61 -7.86 -0.20
C ALA A 13 5.16 -6.56 -0.90
N CYS A 14 6.05 -5.93 -1.65
CA CYS A 14 5.67 -4.83 -2.54
C CYS A 14 5.12 -5.41 -3.85
N THR A 15 4.08 -4.82 -4.44
CA THR A 15 3.72 -5.19 -5.81
C THR A 15 4.71 -4.62 -6.79
N THR A 16 5.09 -5.41 -7.79
CA THR A 16 5.75 -4.84 -8.96
C THR A 16 4.77 -3.89 -9.66
N ALA A 17 5.29 -2.91 -10.42
CA ALA A 17 4.45 -1.92 -11.13
C ALA A 17 3.37 -2.55 -12.04
N SER A 18 3.55 -3.82 -12.44
CA SER A 18 2.67 -4.60 -13.28
C SER A 18 1.61 -5.43 -12.52
N GLU A 19 1.79 -5.68 -11.22
CA GLU A 19 0.96 -6.64 -10.47
C GLU A 19 0.27 -5.99 -9.28
N ARG A 20 -0.67 -5.07 -9.49
CA ARG A 20 -1.11 -4.16 -8.41
C ARG A 20 -2.16 -4.70 -7.45
N THR A 21 -2.69 -5.91 -7.65
CA THR A 21 -3.74 -6.47 -6.79
C THR A 21 -3.33 -7.77 -6.10
N LEU A 22 -4.01 -8.10 -4.99
CA LEU A 22 -3.85 -9.38 -4.31
C LEU A 22 -4.23 -10.60 -5.17
N LYS A 23 -4.94 -10.40 -6.28
CA LYS A 23 -5.23 -11.46 -7.25
C LYS A 23 -4.02 -11.72 -8.14
N ASP A 24 -3.32 -10.66 -8.52
CA ASP A 24 -2.17 -10.74 -9.42
C ASP A 24 -0.96 -11.32 -8.67
N LEU A 25 -0.82 -11.00 -7.38
CA LEU A 25 0.14 -11.65 -6.51
C LEU A 25 -0.35 -13.01 -5.99
N ARG A 26 0.32 -14.08 -6.42
CA ARG A 26 0.15 -15.45 -5.88
C ARG A 26 0.82 -15.70 -4.52
N ILE A 27 1.32 -14.65 -3.86
CA ILE A 27 2.05 -14.73 -2.59
C ILE A 27 1.35 -13.79 -1.62
N LYS A 28 0.77 -14.33 -0.54
CA LYS A 28 0.07 -13.54 0.49
C LYS A 28 0.78 -13.66 1.82
N ARG A 29 1.10 -12.53 2.44
CA ARG A 29 1.73 -12.47 3.77
C ARG A 29 0.88 -11.59 4.68
N LYS A 30 0.50 -12.14 5.83
CA LYS A 30 -0.14 -11.39 6.91
C LYS A 30 0.70 -10.17 7.27
N GLY A 31 0.06 -9.03 7.49
CA GLY A 31 0.71 -7.78 7.86
C GLY A 31 0.99 -6.86 6.67
N GLN A 32 0.76 -7.29 5.43
CA GLN A 32 0.99 -6.46 4.25
C GLN A 32 -0.03 -5.31 4.17
N PRO A 33 0.42 -4.05 3.97
CA PRO A 33 -0.49 -2.93 3.74
C PRO A 33 -1.23 -3.09 2.40
N VAL A 34 -2.51 -2.74 2.40
CA VAL A 34 -3.40 -2.77 1.24
C VAL A 34 -4.31 -1.56 1.26
N PHE A 35 -4.71 -1.11 0.08
CA PHE A 35 -5.63 0.00 -0.09
C PHE A 35 -6.97 -0.52 -0.63
N VAL A 36 -8.06 -0.06 -0.03
CA VAL A 36 -9.39 -0.58 -0.31
C VAL A 36 -10.08 0.26 -1.40
N LEU A 37 -10.26 -0.36 -2.57
CA LEU A 37 -11.06 0.19 -3.68
C LEU A 37 -12.54 -0.24 -3.60
N GLY A 38 -12.84 -1.17 -2.70
CA GLY A 38 -14.07 -1.95 -2.69
C GLY A 38 -15.35 -1.21 -2.36
N HIS A 39 -16.45 -1.95 -2.52
CA HIS A 39 -17.84 -1.50 -2.49
C HIS A 39 -18.37 -0.94 -1.14
N VAL A 40 -17.65 -1.11 -0.04
CA VAL A 40 -18.10 -0.60 1.27
C VAL A 40 -17.73 0.88 1.36
N LEU A 41 -18.67 1.76 1.01
CA LEU A 41 -18.48 3.23 0.95
C LEU A 41 -17.81 3.82 2.21
N ALA A 42 -18.12 3.30 3.40
CA ALA A 42 -17.53 3.80 4.65
C ALA A 42 -16.03 3.46 4.82
N ARG A 43 -15.50 2.58 3.97
CA ARG A 43 -14.15 2.01 4.01
C ARG A 43 -13.44 2.08 2.67
N GLN A 44 -14.12 2.64 1.66
CA GLN A 44 -13.54 2.95 0.37
C GLN A 44 -12.47 4.03 0.58
N GLU A 45 -11.40 3.93 -0.20
CA GLU A 45 -10.28 4.86 -0.16
C GLU A 45 -9.53 4.88 1.18
N GLN A 46 -9.57 3.77 1.93
CA GLN A 46 -8.84 3.62 3.19
C GLN A 46 -7.75 2.56 3.09
N GLU A 47 -6.67 2.82 3.84
CA GLU A 47 -5.62 1.85 4.08
C GLU A 47 -6.03 0.83 5.14
N ALA A 48 -5.63 -0.42 4.90
CA ALA A 48 -5.84 -1.53 5.79
C ALA A 48 -4.65 -2.48 5.75
N ILE A 49 -4.61 -3.41 6.69
CA ILE A 49 -3.58 -4.45 6.77
C ILE A 49 -4.20 -5.79 6.37
N PHE A 50 -3.60 -6.46 5.39
CA PHE A 50 -4.03 -7.81 5.01
C PHE A 50 -3.77 -8.79 6.15
N GLU A 51 -4.82 -9.49 6.59
CA GLU A 51 -4.73 -10.46 7.68
C GLU A 51 -4.68 -11.89 7.14
N VAL A 52 -5.66 -12.28 6.34
CA VAL A 52 -5.82 -13.66 5.87
C VAL A 52 -6.60 -13.72 4.57
N PHE A 53 -6.31 -14.73 3.75
CA PHE A 53 -7.13 -15.08 2.61
C PHE A 53 -7.96 -16.31 2.95
N ASN A 54 -9.28 -16.14 3.00
CA ASN A 54 -10.21 -17.27 3.01
C ASN A 54 -10.45 -17.72 1.57
N ASP A 55 -11.06 -18.89 1.36
CA ASP A 55 -11.25 -19.52 0.05
C ASP A 55 -11.71 -18.57 -1.09
N ARG A 56 -12.43 -17.49 -0.75
CA ARG A 56 -12.92 -16.49 -1.73
C ARG A 56 -12.64 -15.03 -1.39
N LEU A 57 -12.34 -14.68 -0.14
CA LEU A 57 -12.26 -13.29 0.31
C LEU A 57 -10.93 -13.00 1.00
N ALA A 58 -10.38 -11.82 0.72
CA ALA A 58 -9.24 -11.26 1.42
C ALA A 58 -9.76 -10.46 2.62
N VAL A 59 -9.41 -10.92 3.82
CA VAL A 59 -9.75 -10.24 5.07
C VAL A 59 -8.66 -9.23 5.37
N VAL A 60 -9.08 -8.00 5.58
CA VAL A 60 -8.22 -6.86 5.92
C VAL A 60 -8.64 -6.26 7.24
N LYS A 61 -7.68 -5.70 7.97
CA LYS A 61 -7.86 -5.04 9.26
C LYS A 61 -7.60 -3.55 9.12
N PHE A 62 -8.58 -2.74 9.50
CA PHE A 62 -8.46 -1.28 9.51
C PHE A 62 -7.83 -0.78 10.82
N HIS A 63 -7.41 0.48 10.83
CA HIS A 63 -6.77 1.12 11.99
C HIS A 63 -7.67 1.14 13.24
N ASP A 64 -8.98 1.22 13.07
CA ASP A 64 -9.97 1.14 14.16
C ASP A 64 -10.18 -0.30 14.69
N GLY A 65 -9.46 -1.28 14.14
CA GLY A 65 -9.53 -2.68 14.54
C GLY A 65 -10.63 -3.49 13.84
N GLY A 66 -11.45 -2.86 13.00
CA GLY A 66 -12.48 -3.53 12.20
C GLY A 66 -11.87 -4.51 11.19
N LEU A 67 -12.51 -5.68 11.04
CA LEU A 67 -12.15 -6.69 10.05
C LEU A 67 -13.22 -6.77 8.98
N VAL A 68 -12.83 -6.68 7.71
CA VAL A 68 -13.75 -6.76 6.56
C VAL A 68 -13.16 -7.65 5.48
N GLY A 69 -14.02 -8.46 4.85
CA GLY A 69 -13.65 -9.28 3.70
C GLY A 69 -13.96 -8.57 2.38
N TYR A 70 -12.97 -8.48 1.50
CA TYR A 70 -13.09 -7.92 0.15
C TYR A 70 -12.76 -8.97 -0.91
N ASP A 71 -13.26 -8.76 -2.13
CA ASP A 71 -12.69 -9.45 -3.27
C ASP A 71 -11.23 -8.97 -3.47
N PRO A 72 -10.27 -9.87 -3.76
CA PRO A 72 -8.89 -9.47 -4.02
C PRO A 72 -8.68 -8.39 -5.09
N ARG A 73 -9.61 -8.26 -6.04
CA ARG A 73 -9.57 -7.22 -7.08
C ARG A 73 -9.99 -5.85 -6.55
N GLU A 74 -10.69 -5.81 -5.42
CA GLU A 74 -11.08 -4.59 -4.72
C GLU A 74 -9.98 -4.11 -3.76
N LEU A 75 -8.83 -4.78 -3.74
CA LEU A 75 -7.69 -4.45 -2.90
C LEU A 75 -6.47 -4.16 -3.76
N LEU A 76 -5.99 -2.93 -3.65
CA LEU A 76 -4.77 -2.46 -4.28
C LEU A 76 -3.59 -2.66 -3.32
N LEU A 77 -2.45 -3.06 -3.85
CA LEU A 77 -1.21 -3.21 -3.11
C LEU A 77 -0.29 -2.03 -3.39
N PRO A 78 0.60 -1.67 -2.43
CA PRO A 78 1.55 -0.61 -2.65
C PRO A 78 2.65 -1.05 -3.61
N THR A 79 2.96 -0.17 -4.55
CA THR A 79 4.01 -0.40 -5.53
C THR A 79 5.39 -0.35 -4.91
N ASP A 80 5.58 0.47 -3.89
CA ASP A 80 6.81 0.51 -3.12
C ASP A 80 6.51 0.88 -1.66
N ILE A 81 7.44 0.62 -0.75
CA ILE A 81 7.33 0.98 0.66
C ILE A 81 8.68 1.56 1.04
N ASP A 82 8.69 2.79 1.55
CA ASP A 82 9.94 3.45 1.92
C ASP A 82 10.63 2.80 3.12
N GLU A 83 11.83 3.30 3.45
CA GLU A 83 12.61 2.83 4.61
C GLU A 83 11.94 3.08 5.97
N HIS A 84 10.93 3.95 6.02
CA HIS A 84 10.13 4.26 7.20
C HIS A 84 8.85 3.42 7.30
N GLY A 85 8.55 2.58 6.29
CA GLY A 85 7.37 1.74 6.24
C GLY A 85 6.13 2.43 5.64
N VAL A 86 6.31 3.57 4.96
CA VAL A 86 5.23 4.30 4.28
C VAL A 86 4.93 3.65 2.93
N PRO A 87 3.70 3.16 2.71
CA PRO A 87 3.32 2.53 1.45
C PRO A 87 2.96 3.57 0.37
N TYR A 88 3.54 3.41 -0.81
CA TYR A 88 3.21 4.18 -1.99
C TYR A 88 2.34 3.38 -2.95
N PHE A 89 1.26 3.98 -3.44
CA PHE A 89 0.23 3.28 -4.23
C PHE A 89 0.15 3.75 -5.68
N GLU A 90 0.56 4.98 -5.96
CA GLU A 90 0.58 5.57 -7.30
C GLU A 90 2.01 5.87 -7.75
N ILE A 91 2.24 5.84 -9.06
CA ILE A 91 3.51 6.27 -9.68
C ILE A 91 3.19 7.32 -10.74
N ARG A 92 3.84 8.48 -10.66
CA ARG A 92 3.66 9.58 -11.61
C ARG A 92 5.01 10.08 -12.15
N PRO A 93 5.03 10.65 -13.37
CA PRO A 93 6.22 11.33 -13.89
C PRO A 93 6.34 12.73 -13.26
N CYS A 94 7.55 13.08 -12.82
CA CYS A 94 7.89 14.43 -12.37
C CYS A 94 7.77 15.43 -13.54
N ARG A 95 7.09 16.57 -13.34
CA ARG A 95 6.96 17.61 -14.38
C ARG A 95 8.26 18.33 -14.72
N SER A 96 9.28 18.24 -13.87
CA SER A 96 10.57 18.94 -14.06
C SER A 96 11.65 18.07 -14.70
N CYS A 97 11.78 16.81 -14.28
CA CYS A 97 12.85 15.93 -14.73
C CYS A 97 12.37 14.65 -15.43
N GLU A 98 11.05 14.47 -15.58
CA GLU A 98 10.39 13.32 -16.22
C GLU A 98 10.66 11.95 -15.57
N ILE A 99 11.37 11.92 -14.44
CA ILE A 99 11.61 10.71 -13.65
C ILE A 99 10.30 10.28 -12.97
N LEU A 100 10.03 8.97 -12.99
CA LEU A 100 8.91 8.39 -12.26
C LEU A 100 9.17 8.43 -10.76
N PHE A 101 8.23 8.97 -9.99
CA PHE A 101 8.29 8.98 -8.54
C PHE A 101 6.99 8.41 -7.95
N PRO A 102 7.10 7.69 -6.83
CA PRO A 102 5.95 7.13 -6.16
C PRO A 102 5.22 8.21 -5.35
N LEU A 103 3.91 8.04 -5.18
CA LEU A 103 3.04 8.87 -4.36
C LEU A 103 2.28 8.01 -3.37
N THR A 104 2.17 8.50 -2.14
CA THR A 104 1.24 7.96 -1.14
C THR A 104 -0.19 8.30 -1.55
N MET A 105 -1.17 7.64 -0.93
CA MET A 105 -2.56 8.02 -1.22
C MET A 105 -2.88 9.41 -0.67
N GLU A 106 -2.37 9.76 0.52
CA GLU A 106 -2.55 11.09 1.11
C GLU A 106 -2.05 12.20 0.17
N GLU A 107 -0.95 11.95 -0.53
CA GLU A 107 -0.43 12.88 -1.54
C GLU A 107 -1.29 12.95 -2.81
N CYS A 108 -1.96 11.86 -3.20
CA CYS A 108 -2.88 11.84 -4.34
C CYS A 108 -4.23 12.51 -4.02
N ASP A 109 -4.72 12.37 -2.78
CA ASP A 109 -5.98 12.96 -2.32
C ASP A 109 -5.83 14.41 -1.84
N SER A 110 -4.59 14.90 -1.70
CA SER A 110 -4.31 16.28 -1.29
C SER A 110 -4.80 17.28 -2.34
N ASP A 111 -5.43 18.38 -1.90
CA ASP A 111 -5.79 19.54 -2.75
C ASP A 111 -4.59 20.08 -3.55
N GLN A 112 -3.37 19.86 -3.04
CA GLN A 112 -2.12 20.15 -3.72
C GLN A 112 -1.36 18.85 -3.96
N GLU A 113 -1.79 18.10 -4.98
CA GLU A 113 -1.09 16.92 -5.46
C GLU A 113 0.37 17.29 -5.85
N PRO A 114 1.38 16.53 -5.42
CA PRO A 114 2.76 16.78 -5.80
C PRO A 114 2.96 16.56 -7.30
N ASP A 115 3.39 17.61 -8.02
CA ASP A 115 3.74 17.50 -9.45
C ASP A 115 5.24 17.28 -9.71
N ARG A 116 6.05 17.31 -8.65
CA ARG A 116 7.50 17.19 -8.70
C ARG A 116 7.99 16.11 -7.75
N CYS A 117 9.02 15.39 -8.17
CA CYS A 117 9.70 14.45 -7.30
C CYS A 117 10.43 15.18 -6.16
N PRO A 118 10.71 14.51 -5.03
CA PRO A 118 11.40 15.10 -3.89
C PRO A 118 12.76 15.74 -4.25
N ASP A 119 13.48 15.18 -5.23
CA ASP A 119 14.75 15.72 -5.73
C ASP A 119 14.59 17.09 -6.42
N CYS A 120 13.46 17.33 -7.08
CA CYS A 120 13.13 18.61 -7.72
C CYS A 120 12.42 19.60 -6.79
N MET A 121 12.06 19.17 -5.58
CA MET A 121 11.47 20.03 -4.53
C MET A 121 12.51 20.54 -3.53
N MET A 122 13.69 19.90 -3.47
CA MET A 122 14.88 20.45 -2.79
C MET A 122 15.53 21.57 -3.60
#